data_AF-A0A9Y4KBC7-F1
#
_entry.id   AF-A0A9Y4KBC7-F1
#
_cell.length_a   1.000
_cell.length_b   1.000
_cell.length_c   1.000
_cell.angle_alpha   90.00
_cell.angle_beta   90.00
_cell.angle_gamma   90.00
#
_symmetry.space_group_name_H-M   'P 1'
#
loop_
_entity.id
_entity.type
_entity.pdbx_description
1 polymer ?
#
loop_
_entity_poly.entity_id
_entity_poly.type
_entity_poly.pdbx_seq_one_letter_code
_entity_poly.pdbx_strand_id
1 'polypeptide(L)'
;MTKWGWTPWMFLYFTAPGVLSLVTVHQPPILAAALGQDVIMPCELQLSHDEDLEYKPVLYWDHLLHNSSNKLWAPSEMYKGRVQLLDDSRVSWNKSIVLQKVQWADSGRYQCKLSVTPKRKKSFRIKGNLTSLMVYDSMLFKPTNLNASLLHCEVKVTQDDGFALSILHNGCSLHSVISAAGDGVSAQPYVTLSETIPVQAGGKYECQLRLKEDLIMKSIFHSDLPGAETNVTACSPVIPVSDVPDVPEFPEPWLLYVALLLVPVTVLLTLATALLLRR
;
A
#
# COMPACT_ATOMS: atom_id res chain seq x y z
N MET A 1 -73.75 -4.67 21.71
CA MET A 1 -72.69 -5.61 21.27
C MET A 1 -72.01 -5.03 20.03
N THR A 2 -71.03 -4.16 20.23
CA THR A 2 -70.22 -3.55 19.16
C THR A 2 -68.83 -4.17 19.24
N LYS A 3 -68.42 -4.83 18.15
CA LYS A 3 -67.19 -5.64 18.09
C LYS A 3 -65.94 -4.75 18.17
N TRP A 4 -65.09 -5.12 19.12
CA TRP A 4 -63.75 -4.61 19.35
C TRP A 4 -62.83 -5.10 18.22
N GLY A 5 -62.39 -4.19 17.35
CA GLY A 5 -61.37 -4.48 16.33
C GLY A 5 -59.99 -4.29 16.93
N TRP A 6 -59.31 -5.39 17.27
CA TRP A 6 -57.88 -5.39 17.59
C TRP A 6 -57.11 -5.37 16.26
N THR A 7 -56.33 -4.31 16.03
CA THR A 7 -55.35 -4.25 14.93
C THR A 7 -54.22 -5.25 15.20
N PRO A 8 -53.99 -6.25 14.32
CA PRO A 8 -52.93 -7.21 14.52
C PRO A 8 -51.57 -6.59 14.15
N TRP A 9 -50.69 -6.58 15.15
CA TRP A 9 -49.27 -6.92 14.98
C TRP A 9 -48.41 -5.99 14.12
N MET A 10 -47.96 -4.92 14.78
CA MET A 10 -46.56 -4.48 14.74
C MET A 10 -45.62 -5.63 15.18
N PHE A 11 -45.45 -6.64 14.33
CA PHE A 11 -44.22 -7.45 14.30
C PHE A 11 -43.40 -6.96 13.10
N LEU A 12 -42.88 -5.73 13.24
CA LEU A 12 -41.68 -5.36 12.52
C LEU A 12 -40.58 -6.26 13.08
N TYR A 13 -40.37 -7.36 12.37
CA TYR A 13 -39.28 -8.27 12.59
C TYR A 13 -37.99 -7.45 12.75
N PHE A 14 -37.44 -7.43 13.97
CA PHE A 14 -36.01 -7.28 14.17
C PHE A 14 -35.35 -8.44 13.45
N THR A 15 -35.19 -8.32 12.14
CA THR A 15 -34.18 -9.09 11.43
C THR A 15 -32.86 -8.52 11.94
N ALA A 16 -32.30 -9.18 12.95
CA ALA A 16 -30.88 -9.01 13.22
C ALA A 16 -30.20 -9.23 11.87
N PRO A 17 -29.43 -8.24 11.35
CA PRO A 17 -28.68 -8.48 10.14
C PRO A 17 -27.80 -9.69 10.45
N GLY A 18 -28.12 -10.81 9.81
CA GLY A 18 -27.31 -12.02 9.94
C GLY A 18 -25.89 -11.60 9.64
N VAL A 19 -24.98 -11.89 10.57
CA VAL A 19 -23.55 -11.64 10.36
C VAL A 19 -23.18 -12.36 9.08
N LEU A 20 -23.01 -11.61 8.00
CA LEU A 20 -22.57 -12.17 6.72
C LEU A 20 -21.18 -12.74 6.98
N SER A 21 -21.07 -14.07 6.95
CA SER A 21 -19.76 -14.71 7.03
C SER A 21 -18.95 -14.22 5.83
N LEU A 22 -17.86 -13.54 6.12
CA LEU A 22 -17.05 -12.82 5.14
C LEU A 22 -15.76 -13.60 4.90
N VAL A 23 -15.57 -14.02 3.65
CA VAL A 23 -14.30 -14.52 3.15
C VAL A 23 -13.64 -13.41 2.35
N THR A 24 -12.40 -13.06 2.66
CA THR A 24 -11.62 -12.08 1.91
C THR A 24 -10.22 -12.60 1.57
N VAL A 25 -9.62 -12.02 0.53
CA VAL A 25 -8.23 -12.28 0.17
C VAL A 25 -7.47 -10.98 0.29
N HIS A 26 -6.53 -10.93 1.24
CA HIS A 26 -5.69 -9.78 1.44
C HIS A 26 -4.48 -9.83 0.49
N GLN A 27 -4.29 -8.74 -0.25
CA GLN A 27 -3.13 -8.50 -1.11
C GLN A 27 -2.76 -7.00 -1.02
N PRO A 28 -1.47 -6.66 -0.87
CA PRO A 28 -1.05 -5.26 -0.85
C PRO A 28 -1.23 -4.64 -2.25
N PRO A 29 -1.55 -3.35 -2.34
CA PRO A 29 -1.72 -2.68 -3.63
C PRO A 29 -0.39 -2.51 -4.39
N ILE A 30 0.72 -2.40 -3.67
CA ILE A 30 2.06 -2.18 -4.23
C ILE A 30 3.05 -3.09 -3.51
N LEU A 31 4.01 -3.61 -4.27
CA LEU A 31 5.10 -4.43 -3.78
C LEU A 31 6.38 -4.03 -4.51
N ALA A 32 7.45 -3.75 -3.76
CA ALA A 32 8.75 -3.41 -4.33
C ALA A 32 9.69 -4.62 -4.22
N ALA A 33 10.47 -4.89 -5.27
CA ALA A 33 11.43 -5.99 -5.31
C ALA A 33 12.78 -5.53 -5.88
N ALA A 34 13.86 -5.99 -5.24
CA ALA A 34 15.20 -5.81 -5.76
C ALA A 34 15.47 -6.78 -6.92
N LEU A 35 16.06 -6.28 -8.00
CA LEU A 35 16.45 -7.08 -9.16
C LEU A 35 17.36 -8.24 -8.74
N GLY A 36 17.07 -9.44 -9.24
CA GLY A 36 17.83 -10.66 -8.98
C GLY A 36 17.61 -11.28 -7.60
N GLN A 37 16.89 -10.61 -6.69
CA GLN A 37 16.51 -11.16 -5.38
C GLN A 37 15.17 -11.90 -5.46
N ASP A 38 14.86 -12.64 -4.40
CA ASP A 38 13.57 -13.31 -4.24
C ASP A 38 12.58 -12.35 -3.58
N VAL A 39 11.31 -12.39 -4.00
CA VAL A 39 10.23 -11.59 -3.41
C VAL A 39 9.07 -12.48 -2.99
N ILE A 40 8.50 -12.18 -1.83
CA ILE A 40 7.26 -12.81 -1.37
C ILE A 40 6.09 -12.04 -2.01
N MET A 41 5.26 -12.74 -2.77
CA MET A 41 4.00 -12.24 -3.31
C MET A 41 2.87 -12.60 -2.34
N PRO A 42 2.35 -11.65 -1.54
CA PRO A 42 1.41 -11.98 -0.48
C PRO A 42 0.03 -12.33 -1.03
N CYS A 43 -0.55 -13.43 -0.53
CA CYS A 43 -1.95 -13.76 -0.73
C CYS A 43 -2.47 -14.50 0.51
N GLU A 44 -3.22 -13.80 1.33
CA GLU A 44 -3.72 -14.33 2.60
C GLU A 44 -5.23 -14.47 2.57
N LEU A 45 -5.72 -15.69 2.82
CA LEU A 45 -7.14 -15.96 2.95
C LEU A 45 -7.57 -15.65 4.38
N GLN A 46 -8.50 -14.70 4.54
CA GLN A 46 -9.14 -14.43 5.82
C GLN A 46 -10.53 -15.04 5.81
N LEU A 47 -10.82 -15.83 6.84
CA LEU A 47 -12.11 -16.45 7.08
C LEU A 47 -12.72 -15.90 8.35
N SER A 48 -14.04 -15.71 8.33
CA SER A 48 -14.79 -15.44 9.54
C SER A 48 -14.81 -16.67 10.47
N HIS A 49 -14.93 -16.46 11.79
CA HIS A 49 -14.82 -17.50 12.81
C HIS A 49 -15.78 -18.70 12.67
N ASP A 50 -16.88 -18.55 11.93
CA ASP A 50 -17.90 -19.60 11.73
C ASP A 50 -17.77 -20.29 10.36
N GLU A 51 -16.71 -19.99 9.59
CA GLU A 51 -16.46 -20.59 8.28
C GLU A 51 -15.32 -21.61 8.32
N ASP A 52 -15.72 -22.88 8.37
CA ASP A 52 -14.83 -24.01 8.12
C ASP A 52 -14.82 -24.37 6.62
N LEU A 53 -13.63 -24.64 6.09
CA LEU A 53 -13.48 -25.21 4.75
C LEU A 53 -13.52 -26.74 4.78
N GLU A 54 -14.12 -27.33 3.76
CA GLU A 54 -14.15 -28.77 3.52
C GLU A 54 -12.84 -29.25 2.85
N TYR A 55 -12.27 -28.43 1.96
CA TYR A 55 -11.04 -28.73 1.21
C TYR A 55 -10.06 -27.56 1.22
N LYS A 56 -8.77 -27.84 0.97
CA LYS A 56 -7.72 -26.81 0.82
C LYS A 56 -8.10 -25.88 -0.35
N PRO A 57 -8.03 -24.54 -0.18
CA PRO A 57 -8.27 -23.60 -1.26
C PRO A 57 -7.37 -23.87 -2.46
N VAL A 58 -7.94 -23.83 -3.66
CA VAL A 58 -7.17 -23.94 -4.90
C VAL A 58 -6.66 -22.55 -5.28
N LEU A 59 -5.33 -22.41 -5.33
CA LEU A 59 -4.63 -21.17 -5.64
C LEU A 59 -4.49 -20.97 -7.14
N TYR A 60 -4.71 -19.74 -7.58
CA TYR A 60 -4.36 -19.24 -8.90
C TYR A 60 -3.70 -17.87 -8.75
N TRP A 61 -2.58 -17.67 -9.46
CA TRP A 61 -1.97 -16.35 -9.58
C TRP A 61 -1.81 -16.00 -11.05
N ASP A 62 -2.27 -14.80 -11.40
CA ASP A 62 -2.16 -14.27 -12.75
C ASP A 62 -1.29 -13.01 -12.76
N HIS A 63 -0.35 -12.95 -13.70
CA HIS A 63 0.33 -11.74 -14.15
C HIS A 63 -0.47 -11.14 -15.30
N LEU A 64 -1.03 -9.95 -15.07
CA LEU A 64 -1.91 -9.27 -16.00
C LEU A 64 -1.06 -8.40 -16.94
N LEU A 65 -0.82 -8.91 -18.15
CA LEU A 65 -0.28 -8.11 -19.25
C LEU A 65 -1.45 -7.49 -20.02
N HIS A 66 -1.18 -6.44 -20.79
CA HIS A 66 -2.21 -5.62 -21.43
C HIS A 66 -3.27 -6.43 -22.20
N ASN A 67 -2.85 -7.42 -23.00
CA ASN A 67 -3.75 -8.23 -23.84
C ASN A 67 -3.66 -9.74 -23.56
N SER A 68 -2.96 -10.14 -22.50
CA SER A 68 -2.81 -11.54 -22.12
C SER A 68 -2.62 -11.68 -20.61
N SER A 69 -2.89 -12.87 -20.08
CA SER A 69 -2.55 -13.18 -18.69
C SER A 69 -1.61 -14.38 -18.69
N ASN A 70 -0.50 -14.25 -17.98
CA ASN A 70 0.41 -15.35 -17.73
C ASN A 70 0.12 -15.91 -16.34
N LYS A 71 0.01 -17.24 -16.25
CA LYS A 71 -0.19 -17.89 -14.97
C LYS A 71 1.13 -17.88 -14.21
N LEU A 72 1.18 -17.14 -13.12
CA LEU A 72 2.26 -17.23 -12.16
C LEU A 72 2.09 -18.51 -11.31
N TRP A 73 0.84 -18.97 -11.08
CA TRP A 73 0.54 -20.23 -10.41
C TRP A 73 -0.73 -20.91 -10.97
N ALA A 74 -0.69 -22.15 -11.47
CA ALA A 74 0.49 -22.96 -11.79
C ALA A 74 1.37 -22.26 -12.85
N PRO A 75 2.71 -22.31 -12.73
CA PRO A 75 3.60 -21.44 -13.49
C PRO A 75 3.56 -21.73 -14.99
N SER A 76 3.42 -20.69 -15.80
CA SER A 76 3.70 -20.72 -17.23
C SER A 76 5.20 -20.80 -17.49
N GLU A 77 5.62 -20.99 -18.75
CA GLU A 77 7.03 -21.23 -19.09
C GLU A 77 7.96 -20.10 -18.61
N MET A 78 7.51 -18.84 -18.58
CA MET A 78 8.29 -17.70 -18.09
C MET A 78 8.57 -17.72 -16.57
N TYR A 79 7.77 -18.47 -15.81
CA TYR A 79 7.85 -18.57 -14.34
C TYR A 79 8.31 -19.94 -13.86
N LYS A 80 8.54 -20.86 -14.80
CA LYS A 80 8.93 -22.24 -14.52
C LYS A 80 10.24 -22.29 -13.75
N GLY A 81 10.21 -23.01 -12.63
CA GLY A 81 11.38 -23.14 -11.75
C GLY A 81 11.75 -21.87 -10.98
N ARG A 82 10.93 -20.80 -11.03
CA ARG A 82 11.13 -19.56 -10.27
C ARG A 82 10.04 -19.28 -9.24
N VAL A 83 9.03 -20.14 -9.10
CA VAL A 83 7.91 -19.90 -8.19
C VAL A 83 7.72 -21.08 -7.26
N GLN A 84 7.57 -20.80 -5.97
CA GLN A 84 7.29 -21.80 -4.93
C GLN A 84 6.24 -21.27 -3.95
N LEU A 85 5.50 -22.17 -3.30
CA LEU A 85 4.63 -21.77 -2.18
C LEU A 85 5.50 -21.32 -1.00
N LEU A 86 5.10 -20.23 -0.34
CA LEU A 86 5.76 -19.79 0.90
C LEU A 86 5.50 -20.79 2.03
N ASP A 87 4.29 -21.34 2.08
CA ASP A 87 3.88 -22.37 3.03
C ASP A 87 3.04 -23.43 2.33
N ASP A 88 3.60 -24.63 2.15
CA ASP A 88 2.92 -25.78 1.56
C ASP A 88 2.21 -26.67 2.59
N SER A 89 2.15 -26.26 3.86
CA SER A 89 1.38 -27.00 4.84
C SER A 89 -0.08 -27.13 4.39
N ARG A 90 -0.69 -28.28 4.71
CA ARG A 90 -2.05 -28.59 4.27
C ARG A 90 -3.12 -27.72 4.93
N VAL A 91 -2.76 -27.05 6.03
CA VAL A 91 -3.67 -26.30 6.91
C VAL A 91 -3.44 -24.78 6.83
N SER A 92 -2.45 -24.31 6.06
CA SER A 92 -2.14 -22.88 6.01
C SER A 92 -3.26 -22.07 5.35
N TRP A 93 -3.57 -20.93 5.95
CA TRP A 93 -4.40 -19.87 5.33
C TRP A 93 -3.56 -18.94 4.45
N ASN A 94 -2.25 -18.96 4.66
CA ASN A 94 -1.28 -18.27 3.84
C ASN A 94 -1.14 -18.99 2.48
N LYS A 95 -1.44 -18.29 1.40
CA LYS A 95 -1.31 -18.74 0.00
C LYS A 95 -0.33 -17.87 -0.77
N SER A 96 0.55 -17.18 -0.03
CA SER A 96 1.65 -16.42 -0.60
C SER A 96 2.63 -17.35 -1.30
N ILE A 97 3.27 -16.81 -2.33
CA ILE A 97 4.29 -17.51 -3.11
C ILE A 97 5.59 -16.70 -3.04
N VAL A 98 6.72 -17.38 -3.23
CA VAL A 98 8.01 -16.74 -3.46
C VAL A 98 8.26 -16.76 -4.97
N LEU A 99 8.48 -15.58 -5.55
CA LEU A 99 9.01 -15.42 -6.90
C LEU A 99 10.53 -15.21 -6.78
N GLN A 100 11.29 -16.15 -7.31
CA GLN A 100 12.74 -16.18 -7.23
C GLN A 100 13.39 -15.43 -8.38
N LYS A 101 14.54 -14.82 -8.08
CA LYS A 101 15.38 -14.11 -9.07
C LYS A 101 14.55 -13.16 -9.92
N VAL A 102 13.99 -12.15 -9.28
CA VAL A 102 13.13 -11.15 -9.92
C VAL A 102 13.85 -10.49 -11.11
N GLN A 103 13.12 -10.34 -12.21
CA GLN A 103 13.57 -9.73 -13.47
C GLN A 103 12.74 -8.49 -13.78
N TRP A 104 13.26 -7.59 -14.62
CA TRP A 104 12.50 -6.41 -15.08
C TRP A 104 11.15 -6.76 -15.73
N ALA A 105 11.10 -7.87 -16.47
CA ALA A 105 9.89 -8.37 -17.12
C ALA A 105 8.82 -8.90 -16.15
N ASP A 106 9.20 -9.14 -14.89
CA ASP A 106 8.24 -9.54 -13.84
C ASP A 106 7.45 -8.33 -13.31
N SER A 107 7.84 -7.10 -13.64
CA SER A 107 7.08 -5.92 -13.23
C SER A 107 5.66 -5.92 -13.80
N GLY A 108 4.76 -5.23 -13.10
CA GLY A 108 3.36 -5.08 -13.52
C GLY A 108 2.37 -5.61 -12.51
N ARG A 109 1.15 -5.90 -12.97
CA ARG A 109 0.00 -6.13 -12.09
C ARG A 109 -0.27 -7.60 -11.90
N TYR A 110 -0.49 -8.00 -10.65
CA TYR A 110 -0.76 -9.37 -10.26
C TYR A 110 -2.09 -9.48 -9.51
N GLN A 111 -2.76 -10.62 -9.68
CA GLN A 111 -3.96 -10.95 -8.94
C GLN A 111 -3.91 -12.36 -8.40
N CYS A 112 -4.11 -12.52 -7.10
CA CYS A 112 -4.36 -13.80 -6.47
C CYS A 112 -5.85 -14.13 -6.56
N LYS A 113 -6.16 -15.38 -6.84
CA LYS A 113 -7.53 -15.90 -6.88
C LYS A 113 -7.56 -17.23 -6.18
N LEU A 114 -8.58 -17.44 -5.36
CA LEU A 114 -8.80 -18.67 -4.62
C LEU A 114 -10.15 -19.26 -5.01
N SER A 115 -10.19 -20.57 -5.25
CA SER A 115 -11.44 -21.33 -5.21
C SER A 115 -11.56 -21.96 -3.82
N VAL A 116 -12.61 -21.58 -3.08
CA VAL A 116 -12.86 -22.04 -1.72
C VAL A 116 -14.12 -22.90 -1.69
N THR A 117 -14.10 -23.93 -0.84
CA THR A 117 -15.23 -24.84 -0.63
C THR A 117 -15.54 -24.91 0.87
N PRO A 118 -16.45 -24.06 1.37
CA PRO A 118 -16.89 -24.12 2.76
C PRO A 118 -17.75 -25.36 3.02
N LYS A 119 -17.71 -25.93 4.23
CA LYS A 119 -18.50 -27.14 4.58
C LYS A 119 -20.01 -26.96 4.46
N ARG A 120 -20.50 -25.73 4.70
CA ARG A 120 -21.94 -25.41 4.80
C ARG A 120 -22.47 -24.58 3.61
N LYS A 121 -21.62 -24.24 2.64
CA LYS A 121 -21.97 -23.37 1.50
C LYS A 121 -21.45 -23.98 0.20
N LYS A 122 -22.01 -23.55 -0.93
CA LYS A 122 -21.49 -23.96 -2.25
C LYS A 122 -20.09 -23.37 -2.48
N SER A 123 -19.25 -24.08 -3.22
CA SER A 123 -17.94 -23.58 -3.64
C SER A 123 -18.06 -22.28 -4.43
N PHE A 124 -17.14 -21.36 -4.19
CA PHE A 124 -17.07 -20.09 -4.92
C PHE A 124 -15.64 -19.64 -5.16
N ARG A 125 -15.47 -18.68 -6.07
CA ARG A 125 -14.19 -18.05 -6.37
C ARG A 125 -14.13 -16.66 -5.76
N ILE A 126 -13.03 -16.37 -5.10
CA ILE A 126 -12.71 -15.06 -4.59
C ILE A 126 -11.41 -14.56 -5.19
N LYS A 127 -11.34 -13.26 -5.44
CA LYS A 127 -10.15 -12.58 -5.97
C LYS A 127 -9.65 -11.63 -4.90
N GLY A 128 -8.34 -11.54 -4.76
CA GLY A 128 -7.73 -10.46 -3.99
C GLY A 128 -7.61 -9.18 -4.80
N ASN A 129 -7.11 -8.15 -4.13
CA ASN A 129 -6.78 -6.87 -4.74
C ASN A 129 -5.65 -7.02 -5.76
N LEU A 130 -5.55 -6.05 -6.67
CA LEU A 130 -4.44 -6.01 -7.62
C LEU A 130 -3.18 -5.49 -6.92
N THR A 131 -2.09 -6.23 -7.06
CA THR A 131 -0.75 -5.84 -6.59
C THR A 131 0.08 -5.38 -7.77
N SER A 132 0.59 -4.15 -7.74
CA SER A 132 1.61 -3.68 -8.68
C SER A 132 3.00 -4.04 -8.14
N LEU A 133 3.69 -4.97 -8.81
CA LEU A 133 5.08 -5.30 -8.55
C LEU A 133 5.99 -4.32 -9.28
N MET A 134 6.76 -3.56 -8.51
CA MET A 134 7.75 -2.61 -9.00
C MET A 134 9.14 -3.13 -8.71
N VAL A 135 10.03 -3.04 -9.70
CA VAL A 135 11.40 -3.58 -9.61
C VAL A 135 12.38 -2.43 -9.57
N TYR A 136 13.43 -2.57 -8.77
CA TYR A 136 14.52 -1.60 -8.66
C TYR A 136 15.87 -2.33 -8.64
N ASP A 137 16.92 -1.67 -9.13
CA ASP A 137 18.29 -2.15 -9.08
C ASP A 137 19.03 -1.56 -7.85
N SER A 138 20.25 -2.02 -7.65
CA SER A 138 21.22 -1.43 -6.74
C SER A 138 21.45 0.07 -7.00
N MET A 139 21.63 0.81 -5.90
CA MET A 139 21.93 2.24 -5.94
C MET A 139 23.43 2.47 -6.11
N LEU A 140 23.76 3.31 -7.09
CA LEU A 140 25.10 3.82 -7.29
C LEU A 140 25.20 5.22 -6.69
N PHE A 141 25.90 5.37 -5.57
CA PHE A 141 26.13 6.67 -4.96
C PHE A 141 27.62 6.90 -4.76
N LYS A 142 28.21 7.77 -5.58
CA LYS A 142 29.65 8.01 -5.58
C LYS A 142 30.00 9.42 -6.03
N PRO A 143 31.21 9.90 -5.71
CA PRO A 143 31.73 11.13 -6.29
C PRO A 143 31.94 10.99 -7.80
N THR A 144 31.68 12.06 -8.57
CA THR A 144 31.95 12.04 -10.03
C THR A 144 33.42 12.26 -10.36
N ASN A 145 34.17 12.88 -9.45
CA ASN A 145 35.57 13.21 -9.63
C ASN A 145 36.42 12.91 -8.38
N LEU A 146 37.75 12.96 -8.55
CA LEU A 146 38.71 12.68 -7.48
C LEU A 146 38.64 13.67 -6.31
N ASN A 147 38.24 14.92 -6.59
CA ASN A 147 38.11 15.97 -5.58
C ASN A 147 36.78 15.90 -4.81
N ALA A 148 35.93 14.92 -5.12
CA ALA A 148 34.60 14.75 -4.58
C ALA A 148 33.74 16.02 -4.57
N SER A 149 33.90 16.88 -5.58
CA SER A 149 33.17 18.16 -5.64
C SER A 149 31.70 17.98 -5.98
N LEU A 150 31.35 16.88 -6.66
CA LEU A 150 29.99 16.52 -7.02
C LEU A 150 29.74 15.07 -6.59
N LEU A 151 28.60 14.83 -5.94
CA LEU A 151 28.07 13.51 -5.66
C LEU A 151 26.98 13.18 -6.65
N HIS A 152 27.12 12.02 -7.27
CA HIS A 152 26.15 11.49 -8.21
C HIS A 152 25.48 10.25 -7.62
N CYS A 153 24.15 10.28 -7.58
CA CYS A 153 23.32 9.15 -7.22
C CYS A 153 22.53 8.70 -8.44
N GLU A 154 22.59 7.41 -8.75
CA GLU A 154 21.87 6.79 -9.86
C GLU A 154 21.22 5.50 -9.40
N VAL A 155 19.96 5.27 -9.80
CA VAL A 155 19.25 4.01 -9.61
C VAL A 155 18.38 3.70 -10.81
N LYS A 156 18.38 2.45 -11.26
CA LYS A 156 17.45 1.96 -12.28
C LYS A 156 16.19 1.43 -11.64
N VAL A 157 15.03 1.77 -12.19
CA VAL A 157 13.72 1.37 -11.69
C VAL A 157 12.78 1.03 -12.85
N THR A 158 11.71 0.29 -12.58
CA THR A 158 10.65 0.05 -13.59
C THR A 158 9.99 1.35 -14.03
N GLN A 159 9.53 1.40 -15.27
CA GLN A 159 8.83 2.55 -15.85
C GLN A 159 7.42 2.68 -15.23
N ASP A 160 7.34 3.32 -14.06
CA ASP A 160 6.11 3.66 -13.33
C ASP A 160 6.40 4.91 -12.47
N ASP A 161 5.39 5.76 -12.26
CA ASP A 161 5.52 7.07 -11.61
C ASP A 161 5.60 6.99 -10.07
N GLY A 162 5.84 5.79 -9.52
CA GLY A 162 5.88 5.55 -8.08
C GLY A 162 7.21 5.90 -7.41
N PHE A 163 8.33 5.79 -8.14
CA PHE A 163 9.66 5.96 -7.56
C PHE A 163 10.13 7.41 -7.56
N ALA A 164 10.69 7.85 -6.45
CA ALA A 164 11.32 9.15 -6.29
C ALA A 164 12.72 8.99 -5.72
N LEU A 165 13.69 9.65 -6.34
CA LEU A 165 15.07 9.71 -5.88
C LEU A 165 15.32 11.08 -5.24
N SER A 166 15.96 11.12 -4.08
CA SER A 166 16.34 12.38 -3.42
C SER A 166 17.66 12.24 -2.70
N ILE A 167 18.37 13.36 -2.51
CA ILE A 167 19.60 13.42 -1.74
C ILE A 167 19.42 14.39 -0.58
N LEU A 168 19.71 13.92 0.63
CA LEU A 168 19.66 14.69 1.86
C LEU A 168 21.08 14.98 2.35
N HIS A 169 21.32 16.18 2.87
CA HIS A 169 22.54 16.51 3.62
C HIS A 169 22.17 16.79 5.07
N ASN A 170 22.72 16.01 6.00
CA ASN A 170 22.41 16.06 7.44
C ASN A 170 20.89 16.06 7.75
N GLY A 171 20.10 15.38 6.91
CA GLY A 171 18.64 15.26 7.04
C GLY A 171 17.83 16.31 6.29
N CYS A 172 18.46 17.28 5.62
CA CYS A 172 17.77 18.36 4.91
C CYS A 172 17.84 18.13 3.40
N SER A 173 16.70 18.30 2.71
CA SER A 173 16.61 18.09 1.26
C SER A 173 17.40 19.16 0.52
N LEU A 174 18.39 18.76 -0.27
CA LEU A 174 18.96 19.66 -1.25
C LEU A 174 18.03 19.70 -2.46
N HIS A 175 17.54 20.89 -2.82
CA HIS A 175 16.83 21.05 -4.09
C HIS A 175 17.81 20.75 -5.22
N SER A 176 17.53 19.73 -6.01
CA SER A 176 18.40 19.38 -7.14
C SER A 176 18.30 20.40 -8.25
N VAL A 177 19.45 20.65 -8.87
CA VAL A 177 19.54 21.34 -10.15
C VAL A 177 19.55 20.25 -11.22
N ILE A 178 18.38 20.06 -11.85
CA ILE A 178 18.14 19.31 -13.10
C ILE A 178 18.10 17.77 -12.93
N SER A 179 16.89 17.24 -12.74
CA SER A 179 16.55 15.86 -13.10
C SER A 179 16.43 15.79 -14.63
N ALA A 180 17.49 15.34 -15.31
CA ALA A 180 17.39 15.00 -16.73
C ALA A 180 16.82 13.59 -16.84
N ALA A 181 15.55 13.48 -17.22
CA ALA A 181 15.07 12.26 -17.86
C ALA A 181 15.87 12.09 -19.14
N GLY A 182 16.72 11.07 -19.21
CA GLY A 182 17.51 10.80 -20.40
C GLY A 182 16.59 10.63 -21.61
N ASP A 183 16.67 11.57 -22.55
CA ASP A 183 16.06 11.44 -23.87
C ASP A 183 16.81 10.35 -24.64
N GLY A 184 16.09 9.26 -24.88
CA GLY A 184 16.63 8.03 -25.44
C GLY A 184 15.47 7.07 -25.65
N VAL A 185 14.73 7.29 -26.75
CA VAL A 185 13.76 6.35 -27.29
C VAL A 185 14.48 5.03 -27.58
N SER A 186 14.47 4.16 -26.57
CA SER A 186 14.85 2.76 -26.66
C SER A 186 13.85 2.00 -25.80
N ALA A 187 13.32 0.90 -26.32
CA ALA A 187 12.33 0.06 -25.65
C ALA A 187 12.95 -0.73 -24.48
N GLN A 188 13.56 -0.05 -23.53
CA GLN A 188 14.13 -0.64 -22.32
C GLN A 188 13.01 -0.80 -21.26
N PRO A 189 12.98 -1.91 -20.51
CA PRO A 189 11.92 -2.18 -19.53
C PRO A 189 12.10 -1.41 -18.20
N TYR A 190 13.07 -0.50 -18.14
CA TYR A 190 13.43 0.28 -16.96
C TYR A 190 13.80 1.71 -17.36
N VAL A 191 13.75 2.62 -16.39
CA VAL A 191 14.22 4.00 -16.47
C VAL A 191 15.30 4.25 -15.43
N THR A 192 16.20 5.18 -15.71
CA THR A 192 17.26 5.58 -14.77
C THR A 192 16.84 6.87 -14.07
N LEU A 193 16.70 6.82 -12.75
CA LEU A 193 16.60 8.01 -11.91
C LEU A 193 18.00 8.43 -11.52
N SER A 194 18.33 9.70 -11.67
CA SER A 194 19.63 10.22 -11.27
C SER A 194 19.53 11.62 -10.68
N GLU A 195 20.38 11.87 -9.70
CA GLU A 195 20.48 13.14 -8.99
C GLU A 195 21.95 13.47 -8.75
N THR A 196 22.33 14.73 -8.99
CA THR A 196 23.71 15.19 -8.81
C THR A 196 23.73 16.46 -7.99
N ILE A 197 24.50 16.47 -6.90
CA ILE A 197 24.61 17.61 -5.99
C ILE A 197 26.07 18.01 -5.73
N PRO A 198 26.35 19.29 -5.45
CA PRO A 198 27.67 19.72 -5.01
C PRO A 198 27.93 19.36 -3.55
N VAL A 199 29.17 18.98 -3.25
CA VAL A 199 29.65 18.76 -1.88
C VAL A 199 30.25 20.06 -1.36
N GLN A 200 29.44 20.84 -0.65
CA GLN A 200 29.82 22.18 -0.17
C GLN A 200 30.29 22.18 1.29
N ALA A 201 29.95 21.15 2.06
CA ALA A 201 30.23 21.07 3.48
C ALA A 201 30.58 19.64 3.90
N GLY A 202 31.22 19.52 5.05
CA GLY A 202 31.39 18.24 5.72
C GLY A 202 30.05 17.65 6.17
N GLY A 203 30.09 16.39 6.59
CA GLY A 203 28.96 15.69 7.17
C GLY A 203 28.37 14.61 6.27
N LYS A 204 27.12 14.24 6.58
CA LYS A 204 26.48 13.04 6.06
C LYS A 204 25.56 13.38 4.88
N TYR A 205 25.87 12.82 3.72
CA TYR A 205 24.99 12.80 2.56
C TYR A 205 24.28 11.46 2.46
N GLU A 206 22.98 11.47 2.23
CA GLU A 206 22.13 10.28 2.15
C GLU A 206 21.29 10.34 0.88
N CYS A 207 21.57 9.46 -0.08
CA CYS A 207 20.71 9.26 -1.22
C CYS A 207 19.60 8.27 -0.86
N GLN A 208 18.35 8.64 -1.09
CA GLN A 208 17.15 7.86 -0.77
C GLN A 208 16.36 7.56 -2.02
N LEU A 209 16.02 6.28 -2.22
CA LEU A 209 15.00 5.86 -3.16
C LEU A 209 13.71 5.60 -2.37
N ARG A 210 12.66 6.34 -2.70
CA ARG A 210 11.33 6.17 -2.12
C ARG A 210 10.37 5.63 -3.17
N LEU A 211 9.40 4.86 -2.71
CA LEU A 211 8.24 4.45 -3.49
C LEU A 211 7.02 5.05 -2.80
N LYS A 212 6.43 6.08 -3.41
CA LYS A 212 5.49 6.97 -2.74
C LYS A 212 6.12 7.54 -1.45
N GLU A 213 5.58 7.17 -0.28
CA GLU A 213 6.04 7.63 1.03
C GLU A 213 7.05 6.67 1.66
N ASP A 214 7.15 5.44 1.18
CA ASP A 214 7.98 4.39 1.77
C ASP A 214 9.43 4.50 1.32
N LEU A 215 10.37 4.46 2.28
CA LEU A 215 11.80 4.38 1.99
C LEU A 215 12.15 2.96 1.56
N ILE A 216 12.55 2.78 0.30
CA ILE A 216 12.91 1.47 -0.27
C ILE A 216 14.37 1.13 0.01
N MET A 217 15.27 2.06 -0.30
CA MET A 217 16.69 1.90 0.01
C MET A 217 17.36 3.25 0.19
N LYS A 218 18.56 3.20 0.77
CA LYS A 218 19.42 4.37 0.89
C LYS A 218 20.89 4.00 0.79
N SER A 219 21.70 4.97 0.38
CA SER A 219 23.16 4.90 0.43
C SER A 219 23.70 6.17 1.08
N ILE A 220 24.82 6.03 1.79
CA ILE A 220 25.39 7.09 2.63
C ILE A 220 26.81 7.40 2.17
N PHE A 221 27.13 8.68 2.06
CA PHE A 221 28.46 9.20 1.82
C PHE A 221 28.83 10.20 2.92
N HIS A 222 30.02 10.07 3.50
CA HIS A 222 30.53 11.00 4.50
C HIS A 222 31.61 11.88 3.88
N SER A 223 31.49 13.18 4.07
CA SER A 223 32.46 14.18 3.63
C SER A 223 33.25 14.71 4.82
N ASP A 224 34.58 14.63 4.73
CA ASP A 224 35.52 15.13 5.75
C ASP A 224 35.91 16.60 5.54
N LEU A 225 35.20 17.32 4.67
CA LEU A 225 35.41 18.76 4.50
C LEU A 225 35.25 19.47 5.84
N PRO A 226 36.11 20.45 6.17
CA PRO A 226 35.98 21.22 7.41
C PRO A 226 34.61 21.89 7.43
N GLY A 227 33.73 21.37 8.29
CA GLY A 227 32.42 21.96 8.53
C GLY A 227 32.63 23.32 9.20
N ALA A 228 31.87 24.32 8.78
CA ALA A 228 31.64 25.45 9.65
C ALA A 228 30.95 24.93 10.91
N GLU A 229 31.69 24.76 12.01
CA GLU A 229 31.12 24.72 13.37
C GLU A 229 30.58 26.13 13.69
N THR A 230 29.56 26.54 12.95
CA THR A 230 28.76 27.69 13.29
C THR A 230 27.47 27.15 13.87
N ASN A 231 27.22 27.49 15.14
CA ASN A 231 25.94 27.36 15.84
C ASN A 231 24.79 27.93 14.99
N VAL A 232 24.27 27.15 14.04
CA VAL A 232 23.12 27.49 13.23
C VAL A 232 22.13 26.35 13.38
N THR A 233 21.16 26.61 14.25
CA THR A 233 19.74 26.27 14.14
C THR A 233 19.43 25.14 13.14
N ALA A 234 18.88 24.05 13.68
CA ALA A 234 18.10 23.04 12.97
C ALA A 234 17.41 23.66 11.75
N CYS A 235 17.54 23.01 10.59
CA CYS A 235 16.94 23.44 9.33
C CYS A 235 15.56 24.07 9.55
N SER A 236 15.49 25.40 9.50
CA SER A 236 14.21 26.07 9.43
C SER A 236 13.60 25.70 8.08
N PRO A 237 12.37 25.17 8.04
CA PRO A 237 11.67 25.07 6.77
C PRO A 237 11.49 26.49 6.23
N VAL A 238 12.14 26.79 5.10
CA VAL A 238 11.77 27.95 4.30
C VAL A 238 10.41 27.62 3.71
N ILE A 239 9.36 28.04 4.41
CA ILE A 239 8.02 28.16 3.83
C ILE A 239 8.17 29.17 2.70
N PRO A 240 7.91 28.80 1.42
CA PRO A 240 7.68 29.81 0.41
C PRO A 240 6.44 30.58 0.86
N VAL A 241 6.58 31.89 1.06
CA VAL A 241 5.43 32.79 1.17
C VAL A 241 4.70 32.72 -0.17
N SER A 242 3.81 31.75 -0.28
CA SER A 242 2.69 31.77 -1.21
C SER A 242 1.57 32.41 -0.44
N ASP A 243 1.08 33.54 -0.93
CA ASP A 243 -0.24 34.05 -0.56
C ASP A 243 -1.26 32.94 -0.85
N VAL A 244 -1.57 32.15 0.17
CA VAL A 244 -2.69 31.21 0.17
C VAL A 244 -3.90 32.02 0.64
N PRO A 245 -4.96 32.19 -0.18
CA PRO A 245 -6.20 32.76 0.31
C PRO A 245 -6.75 31.83 1.39
N ASP A 246 -7.22 32.44 2.49
CA ASP A 246 -7.80 31.78 3.67
C ASP A 246 -8.54 30.49 3.31
N VAL A 247 -8.05 29.37 3.84
CA VAL A 247 -8.80 28.12 3.89
C VAL A 247 -10.07 28.41 4.70
N PRO A 248 -11.28 28.25 4.15
CA PRO A 248 -12.48 28.40 4.96
C PRO A 248 -12.49 27.29 6.01
N GLU A 249 -12.30 27.65 7.27
CA GLU A 249 -12.68 26.81 8.40
C GLU A 249 -14.18 26.52 8.26
N PHE A 250 -14.51 25.31 7.82
CA PHE A 250 -15.89 24.84 7.87
C PHE A 250 -16.25 24.62 9.34
N PRO A 251 -17.26 25.34 9.88
CA PRO A 251 -17.67 25.15 11.27
C PRO A 251 -18.13 23.71 11.45
N GLU A 252 -17.65 23.06 12.51
CA GLU A 252 -18.06 21.70 12.87
C GLU A 252 -19.58 21.58 12.85
N PRO A 253 -20.17 20.49 12.33
CA PRO A 253 -21.61 20.39 12.15
C PRO A 253 -22.28 20.03 13.49
N TRP A 254 -22.31 20.97 14.43
CA TRP A 254 -23.00 20.86 15.71
C TRP A 254 -24.47 20.43 15.54
N LEU A 255 -25.11 20.81 14.43
CA LEU A 255 -26.44 20.33 14.07
C LEU A 255 -26.53 18.80 13.89
N LEU A 256 -25.51 18.15 13.33
CA LEU A 256 -25.48 16.69 13.20
C LEU A 256 -25.31 16.02 14.55
N TYR A 257 -24.46 16.55 15.43
CA TYR A 257 -24.30 16.03 16.80
C TYR A 257 -25.56 16.20 17.64
N VAL A 258 -26.24 17.34 17.51
CA VAL A 258 -27.52 17.61 18.18
C VAL A 258 -28.61 16.66 17.67
N ALA A 259 -28.70 16.44 16.36
CA ALA A 259 -29.64 15.47 15.78
C ALA A 259 -29.35 14.03 16.24
N LEU A 260 -28.07 13.64 16.31
CA LEU A 260 -27.66 12.31 16.74
C LEU A 260 -27.97 12.05 18.23
N LEU A 261 -27.90 13.09 19.07
CA LEU A 261 -28.21 13.02 20.51
C LEU A 261 -29.71 13.16 20.81
N LEU A 262 -30.49 13.79 19.92
CA LEU A 262 -31.95 13.92 20.07
C LEU A 262 -32.66 12.56 20.02
N VAL A 263 -32.19 11.64 19.19
CA VAL A 263 -32.77 10.29 19.07
C VAL A 263 -32.65 9.49 20.38
N PRO A 264 -31.48 9.29 21.01
CA PRO A 264 -31.39 8.56 22.27
C PRO A 264 -32.10 9.27 23.43
N VAL A 265 -32.11 10.62 23.45
CA VAL A 265 -32.80 11.39 24.51
C VAL A 265 -34.32 11.23 24.41
N THR A 266 -34.90 11.31 23.21
CA THR A 266 -36.34 11.10 23.00
C THR A 266 -36.77 9.66 23.31
N VAL A 267 -35.94 8.67 22.98
CA VAL A 267 -36.17 7.27 23.36
C VAL A 267 -36.16 7.08 24.88
N LEU A 268 -35.21 7.71 25.59
CA LEU A 268 -35.16 7.65 27.06
C LEU A 268 -36.35 8.33 27.73
N LEU A 269 -36.79 9.49 27.22
CA LEU A 269 -37.97 10.22 27.71
C LEU A 269 -39.27 9.45 27.48
N THR A 270 -39.43 8.80 26.33
CA THR A 270 -40.61 7.98 26.04
C THR A 270 -40.64 6.72 26.91
N LEU A 271 -39.50 6.08 27.17
CA LEU A 271 -39.40 4.97 28.12
C LEU A 271 -39.72 5.40 29.56
N ALA A 272 -39.19 6.54 29.99
CA ALA A 272 -39.44 7.08 31.33
C ALA A 272 -40.92 7.44 31.55
N THR A 273 -41.56 8.09 30.57
CA THR A 273 -43.00 8.42 30.64
C THR A 273 -43.86 7.16 30.61
N ALA A 274 -43.53 6.15 29.79
CA ALA A 274 -44.22 4.87 29.78
C ALA A 274 -44.10 4.12 31.12
N LEU A 275 -42.95 4.21 31.80
CA LEU A 275 -42.76 3.62 33.13
C LEU A 275 -43.52 4.36 34.23
N LEU A 276 -43.64 5.69 34.13
CA LEU A 276 -44.40 6.51 35.09
C LEU A 276 -45.91 6.36 34.92
N LEU A 277 -46.41 6.12 33.70
CA LEU A 277 -47.82 5.85 33.41
C LEU A 277 -48.24 4.40 33.73
N ARG A 278 -47.28 3.51 34.00
CA ARG A 278 -47.51 2.10 34.41
C ARG A 278 -47.55 1.90 35.93
N ARG A 279 -47.40 2.97 36.70
CA ARG A 279 -47.46 2.99 38.15
C ARG A 279 -48.77 3.61 38.62
#